data_AF-A0A4Q2YTK0-F1
#
_entry.id   AF-A0A4Q2YTK0-F1
#
_cell.length_a   1.000
_cell.length_b   1.000
_cell.length_c   1.000
_cell.angle_alpha   90.00
_cell.angle_beta   90.00
_cell.angle_gamma   90.00
#
_symmetry.space_group_name_H-M   'P 1'
#
loop_
_entity.id
_entity.type
_entity.pdbx_description
1 polymer ?
#
loop_
_entity_poly.entity_id
_entity_poly.type
_entity_poly.pdbx_seq_one_letter_code
_entity_poly.pdbx_strand_id
1 'polypeptide(L)'
;NMASASRIATNLATDVGIVAGSLTGSGALEKTGAGRLVLAGDSSGYTRPVTVSAGTLKLTGALGGNVLVSDSAAIAGEGSIAGDLTLGSSVVSDLHVDGSTPGALSTTNLTVNGTTYVRLTDLPAVAGTPIKLIDYSGTLTLQGALADAFQLENGFDYRGAPTFADTGSAITMVVPAGANLVWRGTNASEPSLWDVNYTTNWKNGANDADVFFNGDNVTFDDTGVTKTVLMGSLRSPGTVTFNNSAGNDYLISPNGAFGFTGATSIVKNGDGIATLQGNGHTYTGTVTINAGVLQPDGNQEMLGRASKVTVNDGGQLNLNGMNLGNGMRHYDVTIAGTGANGMGAITNTFPTGSIGSNAGLLHLTLSADASVGGNGSRFDFGRSGNSEGTITGNGFTLTKV
;
A
#
# COMPACT_ATOMS: atom_id res chain seq x y z
N ASN A 1 8.51 -32.42 6.71
CA ASN A 1 8.82 -33.69 6.02
C ASN A 1 7.60 -34.08 5.19
N MET A 2 7.74 -34.11 3.87
CA MET A 2 6.72 -34.40 2.88
C MET A 2 6.80 -35.88 2.50
N ALA A 3 5.80 -36.65 2.91
CA ALA A 3 5.61 -38.04 2.49
C ALA A 3 4.95 -38.08 1.09
N SER A 4 4.81 -39.27 0.50
CA SER A 4 4.18 -39.45 -0.82
C SER A 4 2.79 -38.79 -0.87
N ALA A 5 2.57 -37.93 -1.87
CA ALA A 5 1.32 -37.17 -2.10
C ALA A 5 0.92 -36.21 -0.97
N SER A 6 1.85 -35.38 -0.49
CA SER A 6 1.57 -34.39 0.56
C SER A 6 0.82 -33.17 0.00
N ARG A 7 -0.28 -32.79 0.68
CA ARG A 7 -1.13 -31.66 0.29
C ARG A 7 -1.23 -30.68 1.44
N ILE A 8 -1.12 -29.38 1.15
CA ILE A 8 -1.38 -28.31 2.11
C ILE A 8 -2.54 -27.47 1.55
N ALA A 9 -3.63 -27.42 2.32
CA ALA A 9 -4.83 -26.67 1.97
C ALA A 9 -5.00 -25.47 2.90
N THR A 10 -5.23 -24.29 2.31
CA THR A 10 -5.70 -23.08 3.01
C THR A 10 -7.04 -22.72 2.38
N ASN A 11 -8.15 -23.00 3.04
CA ASN A 11 -9.44 -23.19 2.36
C ASN A 11 -10.14 -21.88 2.03
N LEU A 12 -10.13 -20.91 2.95
CA LEU A 12 -10.73 -19.59 2.73
C LEU A 12 -9.71 -18.65 2.10
N ALA A 13 -10.18 -17.69 1.30
CA ALA A 13 -9.30 -16.68 0.66
C ALA A 13 -8.50 -15.85 1.70
N THR A 14 -9.02 -15.71 2.91
CA THR A 14 -8.37 -15.02 4.04
C THR A 14 -7.37 -15.89 4.80
N ASP A 15 -7.35 -17.20 4.57
CA ASP A 15 -6.45 -18.10 5.30
C ASP A 15 -4.99 -17.86 4.88
N VAL A 16 -4.11 -17.78 5.88
CA VAL A 16 -2.66 -17.69 5.67
C VAL A 16 -1.96 -18.79 6.45
N GLY A 17 -1.39 -19.76 5.74
CA GLY A 17 -0.47 -20.74 6.31
C GLY A 17 0.97 -20.28 6.15
N ILE A 18 1.82 -20.49 7.16
CA ILE A 18 3.25 -20.14 7.09
C ILE A 18 4.10 -21.36 7.44
N VAL A 19 5.04 -21.70 6.55
CA VAL A 19 6.09 -22.70 6.79
C VAL A 19 7.43 -21.96 6.82
N ALA A 20 7.93 -21.74 8.04
CA ALA A 20 9.20 -21.05 8.27
C ALA A 20 10.42 -22.00 8.26
N GLY A 21 10.21 -23.30 8.48
CA GLY A 21 11.27 -24.32 8.41
C GLY A 21 11.51 -24.83 6.99
N SER A 22 12.62 -25.54 6.80
CA SER A 22 12.94 -26.20 5.53
C SER A 22 11.94 -27.32 5.21
N LEU A 23 11.47 -27.39 3.97
CA LEU A 23 10.81 -28.58 3.45
C LEU A 23 11.86 -29.69 3.25
N THR A 24 11.45 -30.92 3.57
CA THR A 24 12.27 -32.14 3.46
C THR A 24 11.38 -33.28 3.02
N GLY A 25 11.95 -34.42 2.62
CA GLY A 25 11.20 -35.62 2.23
C GLY A 25 11.20 -35.89 0.73
N SER A 26 10.59 -37.00 0.33
CA SER A 26 10.63 -37.52 -1.04
C SER A 26 9.32 -37.35 -1.82
N GLY A 27 8.23 -36.93 -1.17
CA GLY A 27 6.96 -36.68 -1.85
C GLY A 27 6.87 -35.29 -2.47
N ALA A 28 6.04 -35.16 -3.50
CA ALA A 28 5.65 -33.86 -4.06
C ALA A 28 4.77 -33.05 -3.09
N LEU A 29 4.75 -31.73 -3.25
CA LEU A 29 3.89 -30.80 -2.54
C LEU A 29 2.80 -30.30 -3.47
N GLU A 30 1.55 -30.40 -3.05
CA GLU A 30 0.43 -29.72 -3.70
C GLU A 30 -0.16 -28.66 -2.77
N LYS A 31 -0.22 -27.41 -3.23
CA LYS A 31 -0.96 -26.31 -2.59
C LYS A 31 -2.38 -26.25 -3.17
N THR A 32 -3.37 -26.39 -2.30
CA THR A 32 -4.80 -26.31 -2.64
C THR A 32 -5.55 -25.29 -1.77
N GLY A 33 -6.84 -25.10 -2.04
CA GLY A 33 -7.69 -24.12 -1.34
C GLY A 33 -7.39 -22.66 -1.74
N ALA A 34 -8.37 -21.77 -1.52
CA ALA A 34 -8.32 -20.40 -2.02
C ALA A 34 -7.32 -19.47 -1.31
N GLY A 35 -6.89 -19.82 -0.10
CA GLY A 35 -6.00 -19.01 0.72
C GLY A 35 -4.54 -19.00 0.26
N ARG A 36 -3.70 -18.36 1.07
CA ARG A 36 -2.27 -18.18 0.82
C ARG A 36 -1.41 -19.11 1.69
N LEU A 37 -0.47 -19.82 1.07
CA LEU A 37 0.62 -20.52 1.76
C LEU A 37 1.92 -19.73 1.59
N VAL A 38 2.58 -19.39 2.68
CA VAL A 38 3.89 -18.74 2.69
C VAL A 38 4.97 -19.77 2.97
N LEU A 39 5.93 -19.91 2.07
CA LEU A 39 7.16 -20.68 2.28
C LEU A 39 8.32 -19.70 2.52
N ALA A 40 8.76 -19.60 3.77
CA ALA A 40 9.78 -18.64 4.20
C ALA A 40 11.14 -19.29 4.52
N GLY A 41 11.16 -20.60 4.77
CA GLY A 41 12.40 -21.33 5.05
C GLY A 41 13.24 -21.60 3.81
N ASP A 42 14.53 -21.87 4.02
CA ASP A 42 15.42 -22.42 2.99
C ASP A 42 15.09 -23.89 2.75
N SER A 43 14.48 -24.17 1.61
CA SER A 43 14.15 -25.51 1.12
C SER A 43 14.90 -25.83 -0.18
N SER A 44 16.10 -25.27 -0.37
CA SER A 44 16.98 -25.54 -1.53
C SER A 44 17.27 -27.04 -1.73
N GLY A 45 17.31 -27.82 -0.65
CA GLY A 45 17.45 -29.29 -0.71
C GLY A 45 16.16 -30.06 -1.08
N TYR A 46 15.00 -29.40 -1.11
CA TYR A 46 13.73 -30.02 -1.50
C TYR A 46 13.55 -29.96 -3.01
N THR A 47 14.05 -30.98 -3.71
CA THR A 47 14.08 -31.06 -5.18
C THR A 47 12.84 -31.75 -5.79
N ARG A 48 11.76 -31.90 -5.01
CA ARG A 48 10.53 -32.56 -5.47
C ARG A 48 9.58 -31.56 -6.12
N PRO A 49 8.70 -32.00 -7.04
CA PRO A 49 7.75 -31.11 -7.68
C PRO A 49 6.84 -30.41 -6.66
N VAL A 50 6.59 -29.13 -6.90
CA VAL A 50 5.61 -28.31 -6.20
C VAL A 50 4.53 -27.89 -7.18
N THR A 51 3.27 -28.23 -6.90
CA THR A 51 2.13 -27.80 -7.72
C THR A 51 1.27 -26.84 -6.92
N VAL A 52 0.94 -25.69 -7.49
CA VAL A 52 -0.06 -24.76 -6.98
C VAL A 52 -1.34 -24.96 -7.75
N SER A 53 -2.25 -25.77 -7.21
CA SER A 53 -3.52 -26.11 -7.85
C SER A 53 -4.61 -25.08 -7.58
N ALA A 54 -4.52 -24.32 -6.50
CA ALA A 54 -5.45 -23.24 -6.16
C ALA A 54 -4.87 -22.25 -5.12
N GLY A 55 -5.41 -21.03 -5.12
CA GLY A 55 -5.01 -19.96 -4.21
C GLY A 55 -3.59 -19.47 -4.51
N THR A 56 -2.91 -18.93 -3.50
CA THR A 56 -1.57 -18.33 -3.68
C THR A 56 -0.49 -19.12 -2.95
N LEU A 57 0.63 -19.39 -3.63
CA LEU A 57 1.90 -19.75 -2.99
C LEU A 57 2.80 -18.51 -2.94
N LYS A 58 3.07 -17.97 -1.75
CA LYS A 58 4.05 -16.89 -1.55
C LYS A 58 5.40 -17.46 -1.14
N LEU A 59 6.40 -17.38 -2.00
CA LEU A 59 7.75 -17.80 -1.73
C LEU A 59 8.59 -16.60 -1.27
N THR A 60 9.13 -16.69 -0.06
CA THR A 60 10.08 -15.70 0.52
C THR A 60 11.41 -16.34 0.91
N GLY A 61 11.46 -17.67 1.00
CA GLY A 61 12.69 -18.45 1.13
C GLY A 61 13.14 -19.05 -0.19
N ALA A 62 13.77 -20.23 -0.13
CA ALA A 62 14.29 -20.94 -1.30
C ALA A 62 13.58 -22.29 -1.51
N LEU A 63 13.42 -22.73 -2.76
CA LEU A 63 12.95 -24.05 -3.16
C LEU A 63 13.93 -24.68 -4.15
N GLY A 64 14.23 -25.96 -3.98
CA GLY A 64 15.09 -26.71 -4.90
C GLY A 64 14.39 -27.24 -6.15
N GLY A 65 13.13 -27.66 -6.01
CA GLY A 65 12.37 -28.35 -7.04
C GLY A 65 11.63 -27.44 -8.00
N ASN A 66 11.11 -28.04 -9.07
CA ASN A 66 10.30 -27.35 -10.06
C ASN A 66 8.94 -26.94 -9.46
N VAL A 67 8.44 -25.79 -9.90
CA VAL A 67 7.15 -25.24 -9.49
C VAL A 67 6.23 -25.14 -10.71
N LEU A 68 5.05 -25.73 -10.62
CA LEU A 68 3.95 -25.57 -11.57
C LEU A 68 2.83 -24.77 -10.90
N VAL A 69 2.46 -23.64 -11.49
CA VAL A 69 1.28 -22.85 -11.12
C VAL A 69 0.17 -23.18 -12.12
N SER A 70 -0.87 -23.87 -11.66
CA SER A 70 -2.01 -24.22 -12.51
C SER A 70 -2.82 -22.98 -12.91
N ASP A 71 -3.69 -23.12 -13.91
CA ASP A 71 -4.64 -22.06 -14.26
C ASP A 71 -5.49 -21.67 -13.03
N SER A 72 -5.79 -20.37 -12.89
CA SER A 72 -6.50 -19.73 -11.76
C SER A 72 -5.80 -19.84 -10.40
N ALA A 73 -4.55 -20.30 -10.35
CA ALA A 73 -3.70 -20.25 -9.17
C ALA A 73 -2.67 -19.11 -9.29
N ALA A 74 -2.09 -18.74 -8.14
CA ALA A 74 -1.16 -17.63 -8.04
C ALA A 74 0.17 -18.02 -7.42
N ILE A 75 1.24 -17.38 -7.87
CA ILE A 75 2.54 -17.36 -7.18
C ILE A 75 2.90 -15.92 -6.79
N ALA A 76 3.63 -15.76 -5.69
CA ALA A 76 3.98 -14.47 -5.12
C ALA A 76 5.34 -14.48 -4.42
N GLY A 77 5.86 -13.28 -4.13
CA GLY A 77 7.05 -13.08 -3.31
C GLY A 77 8.36 -13.04 -4.10
N GLU A 78 9.46 -12.89 -3.38
CA GLU A 78 10.79 -12.58 -3.91
C GLU A 78 11.83 -13.66 -3.57
N GLY A 79 11.36 -14.88 -3.32
CA GLY A 79 12.24 -16.01 -3.04
C GLY A 79 12.90 -16.59 -4.30
N SER A 80 13.57 -17.74 -4.14
CA SER A 80 14.30 -18.39 -5.22
C SER A 80 13.82 -19.82 -5.48
N ILE A 81 13.64 -20.16 -6.75
CA ILE A 81 13.37 -21.50 -7.25
C ILE A 81 14.62 -21.95 -8.01
N ALA A 82 15.33 -22.95 -7.51
CA ALA A 82 16.50 -23.49 -8.22
C ALA A 82 16.09 -24.38 -9.41
N GLY A 83 14.87 -24.88 -9.41
CA GLY A 83 14.27 -25.60 -10.54
C GLY A 83 13.61 -24.68 -11.57
N ASP A 84 12.73 -25.27 -12.36
CA ASP A 84 11.93 -24.55 -13.36
C ASP A 84 10.65 -23.99 -12.76
N LEU A 85 10.21 -22.83 -13.26
CA LEU A 85 8.90 -22.26 -12.98
C LEU A 85 8.04 -22.31 -14.23
N THR A 86 6.88 -22.95 -14.11
CA THR A 86 5.85 -22.99 -15.15
C THR A 86 4.60 -22.26 -14.66
N LEU A 87 4.18 -21.24 -15.40
CA LEU A 87 2.98 -20.46 -15.15
C LEU A 87 1.87 -20.87 -16.11
N GLY A 88 0.74 -21.30 -15.57
CA GLY A 88 -0.43 -21.74 -16.33
C GLY A 88 -0.27 -23.12 -16.99
N SER A 89 -1.41 -23.65 -17.46
CA SER A 89 -1.48 -24.84 -18.32
C SER A 89 -1.99 -24.50 -19.73
N SER A 90 -2.90 -23.55 -19.86
CA SER A 90 -3.35 -23.05 -21.18
C SER A 90 -4.18 -21.76 -21.14
N VAL A 91 -4.64 -21.32 -19.95
CA VAL A 91 -5.55 -20.19 -19.82
C VAL A 91 -4.87 -19.03 -19.10
N VAL A 92 -5.13 -18.89 -17.80
CA VAL A 92 -4.71 -17.73 -17.02
C VAL A 92 -4.13 -18.23 -15.72
N SER A 93 -2.95 -17.74 -15.36
CA SER A 93 -2.41 -17.82 -14.01
C SER A 93 -2.17 -16.42 -13.45
N ASP A 94 -1.95 -16.30 -12.14
CA ASP A 94 -1.67 -15.02 -11.50
C ASP A 94 -0.24 -14.96 -10.96
N LEU A 95 0.39 -13.80 -11.12
CA LEU A 95 1.67 -13.46 -10.50
C LEU A 95 1.47 -12.23 -9.61
N HIS A 96 1.60 -12.40 -8.30
CA HIS A 96 1.52 -11.27 -7.37
C HIS A 96 2.91 -10.70 -7.11
N VAL A 97 3.10 -9.43 -7.46
CA VAL A 97 4.38 -8.73 -7.36
C VAL A 97 4.27 -7.57 -6.39
N ASP A 98 5.25 -7.45 -5.50
CA ASP A 98 5.42 -6.25 -4.70
C ASP A 98 6.21 -5.24 -5.55
N GLY A 99 5.50 -4.29 -6.16
CA GLY A 99 6.14 -3.27 -7.00
C GLY A 99 6.93 -2.24 -6.20
N SER A 100 6.85 -2.24 -4.87
CA SER A 100 7.56 -1.28 -4.01
C SER A 100 9.02 -1.67 -3.72
N THR A 101 9.42 -2.90 -4.05
CA THR A 101 10.79 -3.39 -3.83
C THR A 101 11.53 -3.54 -5.17
N PRO A 102 12.87 -3.58 -5.16
CA PRO A 102 13.66 -3.95 -6.33
C PRO A 102 13.74 -5.48 -6.53
N GLY A 103 13.20 -6.28 -5.62
CA GLY A 103 13.28 -7.74 -5.63
C GLY A 103 12.34 -8.38 -6.63
N ALA A 104 12.60 -9.64 -6.96
CA ALA A 104 11.74 -10.45 -7.81
C ALA A 104 11.87 -11.92 -7.43
N LEU A 105 10.85 -12.71 -7.77
CA LEU A 105 10.95 -14.17 -7.74
C LEU A 105 12.04 -14.60 -8.74
N SER A 106 12.94 -15.50 -8.34
CA SER A 106 13.96 -16.04 -9.24
C SER A 106 13.72 -17.51 -9.58
N THR A 107 14.04 -17.90 -10.81
CA THR A 107 13.94 -19.28 -11.31
C THR A 107 15.12 -19.65 -12.21
N THR A 108 15.32 -20.95 -12.48
CA THR A 108 16.26 -21.36 -13.54
C THR A 108 15.63 -21.12 -14.91
N ASN A 109 14.65 -21.93 -15.31
CA ASN A 109 13.89 -21.71 -16.54
C ASN A 109 12.50 -21.15 -16.21
N LEU A 110 11.97 -20.32 -17.11
CA LEU A 110 10.62 -19.76 -17.03
C LEU A 110 9.80 -20.22 -18.23
N THR A 111 8.70 -20.91 -17.98
CA THR A 111 7.70 -21.27 -19.00
C THR A 111 6.39 -20.56 -18.70
N VAL A 112 5.79 -19.90 -19.68
CA VAL A 112 4.48 -19.25 -19.56
C VAL A 112 3.52 -19.85 -20.58
N ASN A 113 2.49 -20.51 -20.07
CA ASN A 113 1.43 -21.13 -20.85
C ASN A 113 0.16 -20.28 -20.71
N GLY A 114 -0.27 -19.66 -21.82
CA GLY A 114 -1.37 -18.70 -21.82
C GLY A 114 -0.96 -17.34 -21.25
N THR A 115 -1.89 -16.65 -20.61
CA THR A 115 -1.68 -15.31 -20.04
C THR A 115 -1.40 -15.40 -18.54
N THR A 116 -0.44 -14.62 -18.06
CA THR A 116 -0.23 -14.40 -16.63
C THR A 116 -0.72 -12.99 -16.29
N TYR A 117 -1.74 -12.89 -15.42
CA TYR A 117 -2.11 -11.60 -14.85
C TYR A 117 -1.14 -11.23 -13.74
N VAL A 118 -0.46 -10.11 -13.94
CA VAL A 118 0.37 -9.48 -12.92
C VAL A 118 -0.55 -8.70 -12.00
N ARG A 119 -0.48 -8.96 -10.70
CA ARG A 119 -1.21 -8.24 -9.67
C ARG A 119 -0.20 -7.54 -8.79
N LEU A 120 -0.21 -6.21 -8.81
CA LEU A 120 0.64 -5.42 -7.92
C LEU A 120 0.04 -5.44 -6.52
N THR A 121 0.77 -5.98 -5.54
CA THR A 121 0.35 -5.89 -4.13
C THR A 121 0.59 -4.49 -3.58
N ASP A 122 1.65 -3.84 -4.08
CA ASP A 122 1.98 -2.44 -3.80
C ASP A 122 2.58 -1.80 -5.05
N LEU A 123 2.25 -0.53 -5.31
CA LEU A 123 2.81 0.26 -6.42
C LEU A 123 4.09 0.97 -5.94
N PRO A 124 5.17 1.10 -6.75
CA PRO A 124 6.34 1.88 -6.34
C PRO A 124 6.02 3.37 -6.20
N ALA A 125 6.85 4.07 -5.41
CA ALA A 125 6.80 5.53 -5.28
C ALA A 125 7.13 6.28 -6.59
N VAL A 126 7.70 5.60 -7.59
CA VAL A 126 8.08 6.17 -8.89
C VAL A 126 7.34 5.42 -10.00
N ALA A 127 6.26 6.00 -10.52
CA ALA A 127 5.61 5.51 -11.73
C ALA A 127 6.51 5.77 -12.95
N GLY A 128 6.57 4.84 -13.90
CA GLY A 128 7.42 4.93 -15.10
C GLY A 128 8.78 4.23 -15.01
N THR A 129 9.20 3.74 -13.83
CA THR A 129 10.39 2.89 -13.71
C THR A 129 10.05 1.40 -13.89
N PRO A 130 10.90 0.60 -14.54
CA PRO A 130 10.68 -0.83 -14.67
C PRO A 130 10.63 -1.54 -13.31
N ILE A 131 9.55 -2.29 -13.08
CA ILE A 131 9.36 -3.23 -11.98
C ILE A 131 9.84 -4.60 -12.48
N LYS A 132 10.72 -5.26 -11.72
CA LYS A 132 11.09 -6.65 -12.00
C LYS A 132 9.96 -7.57 -11.56
N LEU A 133 9.58 -8.50 -12.43
CA LEU A 133 8.53 -9.48 -12.15
C LEU A 133 9.13 -10.83 -11.77
N ILE A 134 10.01 -11.34 -12.64
CA ILE A 134 10.69 -12.62 -12.47
C ILE A 134 12.11 -12.49 -13.03
N ASP A 135 13.10 -12.87 -12.24
CA ASP A 135 14.47 -13.11 -12.71
C ASP A 135 14.61 -14.58 -13.14
N TYR A 136 15.30 -14.83 -14.26
CA TYR A 136 15.60 -16.19 -14.71
C TYR A 136 17.02 -16.29 -15.28
N SER A 137 17.62 -17.47 -15.18
CA SER A 137 19.02 -17.69 -15.58
C SER A 137 19.20 -18.58 -16.81
N GLY A 138 18.19 -19.37 -17.13
CA GLY A 138 18.13 -20.28 -18.28
C GLY A 138 17.22 -19.74 -19.38
N THR A 139 16.31 -20.58 -19.85
CA THR A 139 15.45 -20.29 -20.99
C THR A 139 14.10 -19.69 -20.58
N LEU A 140 13.65 -18.69 -21.34
CA LEU A 140 12.26 -18.23 -21.38
C LEU A 140 11.52 -18.95 -22.50
N THR A 141 10.38 -19.59 -22.18
CA THR A 141 9.49 -20.24 -23.15
C THR A 141 8.10 -19.61 -23.09
N LEU A 142 7.63 -19.07 -24.21
CA LEU A 142 6.32 -18.44 -24.37
C LEU A 142 5.52 -19.13 -25.48
N GLN A 143 4.20 -19.21 -25.34
CA GLN A 143 3.30 -19.71 -26.40
C GLN A 143 2.92 -18.64 -27.46
N GLY A 144 3.36 -17.39 -27.28
CA GLY A 144 3.01 -16.24 -28.12
C GLY A 144 3.91 -15.04 -27.85
N ALA A 145 3.43 -13.83 -28.16
CA ALA A 145 4.17 -12.62 -27.87
C ALA A 145 4.20 -12.33 -26.36
N LEU A 146 5.22 -11.61 -25.90
CA LEU A 146 5.36 -11.27 -24.47
C LEU A 146 4.15 -10.48 -23.93
N ALA A 147 3.56 -9.61 -24.75
CA ALA A 147 2.38 -8.82 -24.40
C ALA A 147 1.09 -9.67 -24.27
N ASP A 148 1.06 -10.88 -24.83
CA ASP A 148 -0.03 -11.84 -24.64
C ASP A 148 0.22 -12.72 -23.41
N ALA A 149 1.50 -12.99 -23.12
CA ALA A 149 1.94 -13.81 -22.00
C ALA A 149 1.82 -13.09 -20.65
N PHE A 150 1.94 -11.76 -20.60
CA PHE A 150 1.81 -10.97 -19.39
C PHE A 150 0.89 -9.78 -19.59
N GLN A 151 -0.03 -9.58 -18.65
CA GLN A 151 -0.93 -8.42 -18.61
C GLN A 151 -1.06 -7.94 -17.18
N LEU A 152 -1.08 -6.63 -16.96
CA LEU A 152 -1.40 -6.08 -15.64
C LEU A 152 -2.90 -6.22 -15.40
N GLU A 153 -3.28 -6.80 -14.26
CA GLU A 153 -4.66 -6.78 -13.84
C GLU A 153 -5.17 -5.34 -13.72
N ASN A 154 -6.35 -5.07 -14.29
CA ASN A 154 -6.93 -3.74 -14.37
C ASN A 154 -5.98 -2.69 -14.98
N GLY A 155 -5.19 -3.08 -16.00
CA GLY A 155 -4.28 -2.15 -16.67
C GLY A 155 -4.95 -0.89 -17.26
N PHE A 156 -6.27 -0.91 -17.46
CA PHE A 156 -7.07 0.24 -17.88
C PHE A 156 -7.32 1.27 -16.77
N ASP A 157 -6.93 0.98 -15.52
CA ASP A 157 -6.98 1.91 -14.39
C ASP A 157 -5.76 2.86 -14.37
N TYR A 158 -4.86 2.77 -15.36
CA TYR A 158 -3.67 3.61 -15.52
C TYR A 158 -3.75 4.45 -16.81
N ARG A 159 -3.03 5.59 -16.86
CA ARG A 159 -3.06 6.55 -18.00
C ARG A 159 -2.57 6.02 -19.35
N GLY A 160 -2.10 4.78 -19.40
CA GLY A 160 -1.72 4.10 -20.61
C GLY A 160 -1.53 2.62 -20.34
N ALA A 161 -1.41 1.84 -21.41
CA ALA A 161 -1.16 0.41 -21.31
C ALA A 161 0.22 0.16 -20.67
N PRO A 162 0.31 -0.66 -19.62
CA PRO A 162 1.58 -1.17 -19.11
C PRO A 162 2.33 -1.90 -20.21
N THR A 163 3.65 -1.76 -20.21
CA THR A 163 4.52 -2.45 -21.18
C THR A 163 5.37 -3.49 -20.49
N PHE A 164 5.63 -4.59 -21.19
CA PHE A 164 6.44 -5.69 -20.69
C PHE A 164 7.69 -5.85 -21.56
N ALA A 165 8.82 -6.15 -20.92
CA ALA A 165 10.06 -6.37 -21.62
C ALA A 165 10.81 -7.57 -21.03
N ASP A 166 11.38 -8.36 -21.93
CA ASP A 166 12.39 -9.35 -21.61
C ASP A 166 13.78 -8.70 -21.76
N THR A 167 14.57 -8.76 -20.69
CA THR A 167 15.96 -8.24 -20.64
C THR A 167 17.01 -9.29 -20.98
N GLY A 168 16.61 -10.53 -21.26
CA GLY A 168 17.46 -11.70 -21.45
C GLY A 168 17.74 -12.49 -20.17
N SER A 169 17.44 -11.90 -19.01
CA SER A 169 17.57 -12.55 -17.70
C SER A 169 16.46 -12.17 -16.71
N ALA A 170 15.48 -11.38 -17.16
CA ALA A 170 14.37 -10.94 -16.32
C ALA A 170 13.20 -10.46 -17.17
N ILE A 171 11.99 -10.76 -16.71
CA ILE A 171 10.76 -10.11 -17.16
C ILE A 171 10.55 -8.86 -16.33
N THR A 172 10.35 -7.74 -17.01
CA THR A 172 10.08 -6.44 -16.39
C THR A 172 8.77 -5.86 -16.91
N MET A 173 8.15 -5.01 -16.09
CA MET A 173 6.95 -4.25 -16.45
C MET A 173 7.17 -2.77 -16.17
N VAL A 174 6.73 -1.91 -17.07
CA VAL A 174 6.66 -0.46 -16.84
C VAL A 174 5.20 -0.05 -16.82
N VAL A 175 4.77 0.53 -15.70
CA VAL A 175 3.50 1.26 -15.59
C VAL A 175 3.75 2.71 -15.99
N PRO A 176 2.99 3.30 -16.92
CA PRO A 176 3.17 4.69 -17.33
C PRO A 176 3.09 5.67 -16.15
N ALA A 177 3.81 6.79 -16.26
CA ALA A 177 3.74 7.85 -15.26
C ALA A 177 2.33 8.46 -15.20
N GLY A 178 1.87 8.78 -13.98
CA GLY A 178 0.63 9.50 -13.76
C GLY A 178 0.73 10.99 -14.13
N ALA A 179 -0.42 11.66 -14.20
CA ALA A 179 -0.52 13.10 -14.36
C ALA A 179 -0.62 13.81 -13.00
N ASN A 180 -0.56 15.15 -13.04
CA ASN A 180 -0.83 15.99 -11.88
C ASN A 180 -2.23 16.59 -12.03
N LEU A 181 -3.12 16.21 -11.12
CA LEU A 181 -4.52 16.58 -11.13
C LEU A 181 -4.87 17.51 -9.98
N VAL A 182 -5.81 18.42 -10.23
CA VAL A 182 -6.42 19.27 -9.20
C VAL A 182 -7.89 18.94 -9.07
N TRP A 183 -8.36 18.66 -7.86
CA TRP A 183 -9.78 18.41 -7.60
C TRP A 183 -10.61 19.66 -7.88
N ARG A 184 -11.66 19.51 -8.68
CA ARG A 184 -12.63 20.57 -8.97
C ARG A 184 -14.01 20.22 -8.45
N GLY A 185 -14.41 18.95 -8.47
CA GLY A 185 -15.75 18.54 -8.04
C GLY A 185 -16.85 19.18 -8.88
N THR A 186 -16.61 19.32 -10.19
CA THR A 186 -17.45 20.08 -11.13
C THR A 186 -18.35 19.21 -12.00
N ASN A 187 -18.31 17.88 -11.85
CA ASN A 187 -19.23 17.02 -12.57
C ASN A 187 -20.69 17.35 -12.20
N ALA A 188 -21.56 17.45 -13.20
CA ALA A 188 -22.92 17.95 -13.00
C ALA A 188 -23.83 16.99 -12.20
N SER A 189 -23.53 15.68 -12.20
CA SER A 189 -24.34 14.66 -11.54
C SER A 189 -23.68 14.17 -10.26
N GLU A 190 -22.37 13.95 -10.30
CA GLU A 190 -21.61 13.34 -9.20
C GLU A 190 -20.46 14.26 -8.75
N PRO A 191 -20.71 15.52 -8.31
CA PRO A 191 -19.66 16.50 -8.03
C PRO A 191 -18.76 16.15 -6.84
N SER A 192 -19.14 15.16 -6.04
CA SER A 192 -18.37 14.71 -4.88
C SER A 192 -17.63 13.39 -5.13
N LEU A 193 -17.87 12.70 -6.26
CA LEU A 193 -17.37 11.34 -6.46
C LEU A 193 -15.92 11.30 -6.97
N TRP A 194 -15.09 10.51 -6.30
CA TRP A 194 -13.76 10.12 -6.76
C TRP A 194 -13.74 8.63 -7.13
N ASP A 195 -13.78 8.38 -8.43
CA ASP A 195 -13.62 7.09 -9.05
C ASP A 195 -12.41 7.05 -10.01
N VAL A 196 -12.15 5.86 -10.56
CA VAL A 196 -11.05 5.62 -11.49
C VAL A 196 -11.62 5.57 -12.90
N ASN A 197 -11.01 6.34 -13.81
CA ASN A 197 -11.29 6.33 -15.24
C ASN A 197 -12.78 6.56 -15.60
N TYR A 198 -13.47 7.44 -14.86
CA TYR A 198 -14.90 7.68 -15.13
C TYR A 198 -15.38 9.11 -14.90
N THR A 199 -15.41 9.60 -13.65
CA THR A 199 -16.02 10.89 -13.33
C THR A 199 -15.05 12.04 -13.55
N THR A 200 -15.49 13.02 -14.33
CA THR A 200 -14.70 14.19 -14.74
C THR A 200 -14.65 15.29 -13.67
N ASN A 201 -14.21 14.95 -12.45
CA ASN A 201 -14.08 15.88 -11.32
C ASN A 201 -12.69 16.51 -11.17
N TRP A 202 -11.76 16.16 -12.06
CA TRP A 202 -10.37 16.59 -11.98
C TRP A 202 -10.05 17.62 -13.05
N LYS A 203 -9.08 18.48 -12.78
CA LYS A 203 -8.44 19.35 -13.76
C LYS A 203 -7.03 18.86 -14.04
N ASN A 204 -6.67 18.76 -15.31
CA ASN A 204 -5.33 18.39 -15.76
C ASN A 204 -4.74 19.53 -16.62
N GLY A 205 -3.73 20.25 -16.10
CA GLY A 205 -3.12 21.35 -16.84
C GLY A 205 -4.03 22.57 -17.06
N ALA A 206 -3.80 23.37 -18.11
CA ALA A 206 -4.41 24.69 -18.28
C ALA A 206 -5.94 24.64 -18.50
N ASN A 207 -6.45 23.67 -19.24
CA ASN A 207 -7.88 23.45 -19.49
C ASN A 207 -8.12 21.96 -19.75
N ASP A 208 -8.90 21.32 -18.89
CA ASP A 208 -9.95 20.34 -19.23
C ASP A 208 -10.48 19.69 -17.93
N ALA A 209 -11.74 19.25 -17.99
CA ALA A 209 -12.26 18.28 -17.04
C ALA A 209 -11.68 16.90 -17.41
N ASP A 210 -11.05 16.24 -16.45
CA ASP A 210 -10.35 14.96 -16.61
C ASP A 210 -10.82 13.99 -15.53
N VAL A 211 -10.45 12.73 -15.71
CA VAL A 211 -10.68 11.62 -14.77
C VAL A 211 -9.38 11.27 -14.05
N PHE A 212 -9.50 10.56 -12.93
CA PHE A 212 -8.36 10.04 -12.17
C PHE A 212 -7.97 8.65 -12.65
N PHE A 213 -6.67 8.39 -12.75
CA PHE A 213 -6.07 7.07 -12.92
C PHE A 213 -5.13 6.76 -11.75
N ASN A 214 -4.96 5.49 -11.42
CA ASN A 214 -3.96 5.08 -10.43
C ASN A 214 -2.56 5.56 -10.83
N GLY A 215 -1.78 5.99 -9.85
CA GLY A 215 -0.48 6.64 -10.05
C GLY A 215 -0.54 8.15 -10.32
N ASP A 216 -1.72 8.74 -10.56
CA ASP A 216 -1.85 10.19 -10.65
C ASP A 216 -1.52 10.86 -9.31
N ASN A 217 -0.88 12.02 -9.36
CA ASN A 217 -0.73 12.90 -8.21
C ASN A 217 -1.92 13.84 -8.15
N VAL A 218 -2.57 13.94 -7.00
CA VAL A 218 -3.79 14.74 -6.83
C VAL A 218 -3.57 15.87 -5.84
N THR A 219 -4.17 17.02 -6.13
CA THR A 219 -4.15 18.21 -5.28
C THR A 219 -5.58 18.66 -4.97
N PHE A 220 -5.87 18.83 -3.69
CA PHE A 220 -7.08 19.43 -3.16
C PHE A 220 -6.75 20.86 -2.72
N ASP A 221 -7.10 21.86 -3.52
CA ASP A 221 -6.86 23.28 -3.24
C ASP A 221 -8.17 24.05 -2.99
N ASP A 222 -8.09 25.36 -2.81
CA ASP A 222 -9.27 26.19 -2.54
C ASP A 222 -10.30 26.18 -3.68
N THR A 223 -9.92 25.77 -4.88
CA THR A 223 -10.76 25.86 -6.08
C THR A 223 -11.77 24.72 -6.25
N GLY A 224 -11.68 23.65 -5.45
CA GLY A 224 -12.68 22.59 -5.49
C GLY A 224 -14.06 23.09 -5.05
N VAL A 225 -15.09 22.86 -5.85
CA VAL A 225 -16.46 23.29 -5.56
C VAL A 225 -17.02 22.48 -4.39
N THR A 226 -16.79 21.16 -4.39
CA THR A 226 -17.10 20.28 -3.28
C THR A 226 -15.85 20.05 -2.43
N LYS A 227 -16.04 20.10 -1.10
CA LYS A 227 -14.99 19.78 -0.14
C LYS A 227 -15.17 18.41 0.53
N THR A 228 -16.32 17.78 0.32
CA THR A 228 -16.55 16.37 0.65
C THR A 228 -16.28 15.52 -0.59
N VAL A 229 -15.36 14.57 -0.47
CA VAL A 229 -14.92 13.69 -1.57
C VAL A 229 -15.25 12.25 -1.20
N LEU A 230 -16.09 11.61 -1.99
CA LEU A 230 -16.62 10.27 -1.76
C LEU A 230 -15.82 9.24 -2.57
N MET A 231 -15.47 8.11 -1.95
CA MET A 231 -14.79 7.00 -2.64
C MET A 231 -15.57 5.70 -2.47
N GLY A 232 -15.79 4.98 -3.59
CA GLY A 232 -16.48 3.70 -3.64
C GLY A 232 -15.57 2.46 -3.73
N SER A 233 -14.25 2.66 -3.73
CA SER A 233 -13.23 1.60 -3.77
C SER A 233 -11.87 2.15 -3.36
N LEU A 234 -10.86 1.28 -3.18
CA LEU A 234 -9.48 1.71 -2.89
C LEU A 234 -8.92 2.61 -4.00
N ARG A 235 -8.07 3.57 -3.63
CA ARG A 235 -7.36 4.46 -4.57
C ARG A 235 -5.86 4.35 -4.34
N SER A 236 -5.08 4.36 -5.42
CA SER A 236 -3.61 4.39 -5.35
C SER A 236 -3.03 5.60 -6.10
N PRO A 237 -3.29 6.85 -5.66
CA PRO A 237 -2.58 8.02 -6.20
C PRO A 237 -1.06 7.90 -5.95
N GLY A 238 -0.24 8.58 -6.74
CA GLY A 238 1.18 8.75 -6.40
C GLY A 238 1.33 9.62 -5.14
N THR A 239 0.63 10.75 -5.11
CA THR A 239 0.58 11.65 -3.96
C THR A 239 -0.81 12.25 -3.80
N VAL A 240 -1.25 12.40 -2.56
CA VAL A 240 -2.43 13.19 -2.17
C VAL A 240 -1.95 14.46 -1.47
N THR A 241 -2.09 15.60 -2.13
CA THR A 241 -1.75 16.91 -1.58
C THR A 241 -2.99 17.67 -1.19
N PHE A 242 -3.09 18.07 0.07
CA PHE A 242 -4.03 19.09 0.52
C PHE A 242 -3.29 20.43 0.54
N ASN A 243 -3.80 21.43 -0.16
CA ASN A 243 -3.27 22.79 -0.19
C ASN A 243 -4.43 23.78 -0.06
N ASN A 244 -5.17 23.63 1.03
CA ASN A 244 -6.39 24.36 1.30
C ASN A 244 -6.20 25.36 2.45
N SER A 245 -6.73 26.57 2.26
CA SER A 245 -6.73 27.63 3.27
C SER A 245 -7.79 27.38 4.35
N ALA A 246 -7.68 28.06 5.49
CA ALA A 246 -8.69 28.02 6.54
C ALA A 246 -10.09 28.37 5.98
N GLY A 247 -11.08 27.53 6.27
CA GLY A 247 -12.45 27.65 5.72
C GLY A 247 -12.68 26.89 4.41
N ASN A 248 -11.64 26.31 3.80
CA ASN A 248 -11.74 25.39 2.65
C ASN A 248 -11.44 23.95 3.08
N ASP A 249 -11.96 23.53 4.23
CA ASP A 249 -11.62 22.25 4.85
C ASP A 249 -12.14 21.06 4.04
N TYR A 250 -11.27 20.07 3.81
CA TYR A 250 -11.60 18.88 3.04
C TYR A 250 -11.98 17.69 3.93
N LEU A 251 -12.97 16.92 3.49
CA LEU A 251 -13.35 15.62 4.03
C LEU A 251 -13.22 14.56 2.94
N ILE A 252 -12.29 13.62 3.13
CA ILE A 252 -12.22 12.40 2.31
C ILE A 252 -13.04 11.31 3.02
N SER A 253 -14.12 10.89 2.38
CA SER A 253 -15.14 9.99 2.92
C SER A 253 -15.30 8.74 2.04
N PRO A 254 -14.40 7.74 2.15
CA PRO A 254 -14.64 6.42 1.56
C PRO A 254 -15.84 5.75 2.22
N ASN A 255 -16.64 5.03 1.43
CA ASN A 255 -17.63 4.12 1.99
C ASN A 255 -16.96 2.81 2.46
N GLY A 256 -17.48 2.20 3.53
CA GLY A 256 -17.00 0.90 4.01
C GLY A 256 -15.49 0.81 4.27
N ALA A 257 -14.89 -0.31 3.84
CA ALA A 257 -13.48 -0.64 4.09
C ALA A 257 -12.51 -0.16 2.99
N PHE A 258 -12.70 1.07 2.52
CA PHE A 258 -11.82 1.69 1.52
C PHE A 258 -10.97 2.82 2.11
N GLY A 259 -10.05 3.31 1.29
CA GLY A 259 -9.00 4.26 1.66
C GLY A 259 -7.93 4.32 0.57
N PHE A 260 -6.76 4.86 0.92
CA PHE A 260 -5.59 4.91 0.07
C PHE A 260 -4.72 3.66 0.23
N THR A 261 -4.08 3.22 -0.86
CA THR A 261 -3.22 2.02 -0.90
C THR A 261 -1.92 2.27 -1.69
N GLY A 262 -1.02 1.27 -1.74
CA GLY A 262 0.26 1.34 -2.44
C GLY A 262 1.22 2.39 -1.87
N ALA A 263 2.14 2.91 -2.69
CA ALA A 263 3.08 3.94 -2.26
C ALA A 263 2.49 5.35 -2.14
N THR A 264 1.16 5.51 -2.07
CA THR A 264 0.52 6.84 -1.92
C THR A 264 1.16 7.61 -0.76
N SER A 265 1.70 8.80 -1.03
CA SER A 265 2.12 9.73 0.03
C SER A 265 1.08 10.81 0.29
N ILE A 266 0.97 11.28 1.53
CA ILE A 266 0.07 12.38 1.90
C ILE A 266 0.90 13.61 2.25
N VAL A 267 0.53 14.76 1.67
CA VAL A 267 1.13 16.06 1.98
C VAL A 267 0.01 17.02 2.38
N LYS A 268 0.14 17.65 3.56
CA LYS A 268 -0.79 18.66 4.04
C LYS A 268 -0.10 20.03 4.13
N ASN A 269 -0.56 20.94 3.29
CA ASN A 269 -0.19 22.36 3.20
C ASN A 269 -1.43 23.23 3.43
N GLY A 270 -1.22 24.55 3.52
CA GLY A 270 -2.29 25.53 3.78
C GLY A 270 -2.87 25.42 5.19
N ASP A 271 -3.53 26.47 5.65
CA ASP A 271 -3.98 26.57 7.05
C ASP A 271 -5.28 25.80 7.35
N GLY A 272 -5.95 25.26 6.32
CA GLY A 272 -7.19 24.51 6.47
C GLY A 272 -7.02 23.14 7.12
N ILE A 273 -8.14 22.46 7.31
CA ILE A 273 -8.23 21.10 7.85
C ILE A 273 -8.39 20.11 6.69
N ALA A 274 -7.69 18.99 6.77
CA ALA A 274 -7.95 17.79 5.98
C ALA A 274 -8.37 16.66 6.92
N THR A 275 -9.57 16.14 6.73
CA THR A 275 -10.13 15.03 7.49
C THR A 275 -10.19 13.78 6.63
N LEU A 276 -9.61 12.67 7.09
CA LEU A 276 -9.68 11.39 6.40
C LEU A 276 -10.52 10.37 7.19
N GLN A 277 -11.59 9.89 6.57
CA GLN A 277 -12.39 8.76 7.04
C GLN A 277 -11.92 7.44 6.38
N GLY A 278 -12.54 6.32 6.77
CA GLY A 278 -12.29 4.98 6.23
C GLY A 278 -11.24 4.19 7.00
N ASN A 279 -11.49 2.90 7.20
CA ASN A 279 -10.55 1.99 7.87
C ASN A 279 -9.71 1.14 6.88
N GLY A 280 -9.86 1.38 5.57
CA GLY A 280 -9.19 0.64 4.51
C GLY A 280 -7.84 1.19 4.08
N HIS A 281 -7.30 2.21 4.75
CA HIS A 281 -6.01 2.80 4.40
C HIS A 281 -4.87 1.81 4.64
N THR A 282 -4.16 1.45 3.57
CA THR A 282 -3.03 0.51 3.57
C THR A 282 -1.78 1.04 2.90
N TYR A 283 -1.78 2.30 2.46
CA TYR A 283 -0.63 2.92 1.81
C TYR A 283 0.61 2.94 2.70
N THR A 284 1.78 2.93 2.08
CA THR A 284 3.09 2.89 2.76
C THR A 284 3.93 4.15 2.56
N GLY A 285 3.46 5.06 1.69
CA GLY A 285 4.11 6.34 1.45
C GLY A 285 4.11 7.26 2.68
N THR A 286 4.99 8.25 2.69
CA THR A 286 5.15 9.17 3.82
C THR A 286 3.93 10.06 4.04
N VAL A 287 3.67 10.44 5.29
CA VAL A 287 2.74 11.52 5.65
C VAL A 287 3.53 12.74 6.09
N THR A 288 3.40 13.86 5.38
CA THR A 288 4.06 15.13 5.70
C THR A 288 3.04 16.22 5.93
N ILE A 289 3.09 16.89 7.09
CA ILE A 289 2.21 17.98 7.47
C ILE A 289 3.06 19.24 7.61
N ASN A 290 3.00 20.10 6.59
CA ASN A 290 3.73 21.36 6.53
C ASN A 290 2.96 22.52 7.16
N ALA A 291 1.63 22.53 7.04
CA ALA A 291 0.78 23.59 7.57
C ALA A 291 -0.65 23.10 7.80
N GLY A 292 -1.40 23.78 8.67
CA GLY A 292 -2.78 23.44 9.00
C GLY A 292 -2.92 22.09 9.72
N VAL A 293 -4.10 21.49 9.63
CA VAL A 293 -4.43 20.29 10.43
C VAL A 293 -4.73 19.10 9.53
N LEU A 294 -4.11 17.96 9.84
CA LEU A 294 -4.49 16.64 9.31
C LEU A 294 -5.11 15.83 10.46
N GLN A 295 -6.31 15.26 10.25
CA GLN A 295 -7.01 14.51 11.30
C GLN A 295 -7.82 13.31 10.79
N PRO A 296 -8.04 12.28 11.63
CA PRO A 296 -8.96 11.19 11.32
C PRO A 296 -10.40 11.59 11.66
N ASP A 297 -11.35 10.87 11.09
CA ASP A 297 -12.73 10.83 11.59
C ASP A 297 -13.24 9.37 11.63
N GLY A 298 -13.48 8.88 12.84
CA GLY A 298 -14.06 7.56 13.10
C GLY A 298 -13.18 6.32 12.89
N ASN A 299 -11.90 6.43 12.49
CA ASN A 299 -11.02 5.27 12.20
C ASN A 299 -9.57 5.41 12.71
N GLN A 300 -8.85 4.29 12.84
CA GLN A 300 -7.49 4.20 13.38
C GLN A 300 -6.42 4.14 12.27
N GLU A 301 -6.84 3.81 11.06
CA GLU A 301 -5.97 3.40 9.95
C GLU A 301 -5.53 4.56 9.05
N MET A 302 -6.05 5.76 9.28
CA MET A 302 -5.82 7.01 8.55
C MET A 302 -4.38 7.25 8.05
N LEU A 303 -3.37 6.88 8.85
CA LEU A 303 -1.95 7.09 8.56
C LEU A 303 -1.31 5.99 7.67
N GLY A 304 -2.08 4.99 7.21
CA GLY A 304 -1.57 3.92 6.37
C GLY A 304 -0.81 2.84 7.16
N ARG A 305 0.06 2.08 6.48
CA ARG A 305 0.87 0.99 7.05
C ARG A 305 2.33 1.42 7.11
N ALA A 306 2.89 1.46 8.33
CA ALA A 306 4.30 1.75 8.57
C ALA A 306 4.81 3.08 7.96
N SER A 307 3.88 4.01 7.69
CA SER A 307 4.20 5.32 7.14
C SER A 307 5.01 6.12 8.15
N LYS A 308 6.08 6.76 7.68
CA LYS A 308 6.78 7.80 8.44
C LYS A 308 5.92 9.07 8.43
N VAL A 309 5.67 9.63 9.61
CA VAL A 309 4.89 10.84 9.78
C VAL A 309 5.83 11.98 10.16
N THR A 310 5.79 13.07 9.42
CA THR A 310 6.55 14.29 9.71
C THR A 310 5.61 15.46 9.88
N VAL A 311 5.68 16.13 11.01
CA VAL A 311 5.00 17.40 11.28
C VAL A 311 6.05 18.50 11.34
N ASN A 312 6.08 19.34 10.32
CA ASN A 312 6.97 20.49 10.27
C ASN A 312 6.36 21.67 11.04
N ASP A 313 7.17 22.70 11.31
CA ASP A 313 6.68 23.92 11.96
C ASP A 313 5.51 24.53 11.18
N GLY A 314 4.45 24.90 11.89
CA GLY A 314 3.15 25.32 11.32
C GLY A 314 2.16 24.17 11.04
N GLY A 315 2.60 22.92 10.98
CA GLY A 315 1.75 21.74 10.77
C GLY A 315 1.19 21.14 12.07
N GLN A 316 0.03 20.48 12.00
CA GLN A 316 -0.55 19.79 13.14
C GLN A 316 -1.17 18.44 12.75
N LEU A 317 -0.81 17.38 13.49
CA LEU A 317 -1.55 16.13 13.52
C LEU A 317 -2.54 16.16 14.69
N ASN A 318 -3.84 16.24 14.39
CA ASN A 318 -4.88 16.08 15.40
C ASN A 318 -5.35 14.63 15.42
N LEU A 319 -5.25 13.96 16.57
CA LEU A 319 -5.69 12.56 16.73
C LEU A 319 -7.21 12.42 16.80
N ASN A 320 -7.93 13.51 17.05
CA ASN A 320 -9.40 13.54 17.10
C ASN A 320 -10.02 12.44 17.98
N GLY A 321 -9.41 12.15 19.14
CA GLY A 321 -9.86 11.11 20.08
C GLY A 321 -9.55 9.68 19.66
N MET A 322 -8.87 9.47 18.52
CA MET A 322 -8.57 8.16 17.97
C MET A 322 -7.22 7.63 18.44
N ASN A 323 -7.17 6.32 18.66
CA ASN A 323 -5.90 5.61 18.81
C ASN A 323 -5.37 5.25 17.43
N LEU A 324 -4.43 6.02 16.88
CA LEU A 324 -3.88 5.72 15.56
C LEU A 324 -2.97 4.47 15.58
N GLY A 325 -2.28 4.19 16.68
CA GLY A 325 -1.42 3.01 16.80
C GLY A 325 -2.13 1.78 17.37
N ASN A 326 -1.74 0.58 16.97
CA ASN A 326 -2.18 -0.66 17.62
C ASN A 326 -1.10 -1.75 17.51
N GLY A 327 -1.32 -2.94 18.06
CA GLY A 327 -0.32 -4.04 18.01
C GLY A 327 0.08 -4.51 16.61
N MET A 328 -0.57 -4.03 15.54
CA MET A 328 -0.26 -4.31 14.14
C MET A 328 0.22 -3.08 13.36
N ARG A 329 0.07 -1.86 13.89
CA ARG A 329 0.40 -0.58 13.23
C ARG A 329 1.13 0.33 14.19
N HIS A 330 2.42 0.53 13.92
CA HIS A 330 3.28 1.45 14.65
C HIS A 330 3.73 2.55 13.69
N TYR A 331 3.80 3.80 14.17
CA TYR A 331 4.26 4.93 13.37
C TYR A 331 5.43 5.62 14.05
N ASP A 332 6.41 5.97 13.23
CA ASP A 332 7.48 6.88 13.59
C ASP A 332 7.04 8.31 13.26
N VAL A 333 6.82 9.10 14.31
CA VAL A 333 6.38 10.49 14.19
C VAL A 333 7.55 11.42 14.51
N THR A 334 7.93 12.26 13.55
CA THR A 334 8.90 13.34 13.75
C THR A 334 8.15 14.67 13.82
N ILE A 335 8.44 15.50 14.82
CA ILE A 335 7.74 16.78 15.01
C ILE A 335 8.68 17.98 15.18
N ALA A 336 8.18 19.15 14.83
CA ALA A 336 8.74 20.46 15.06
C ALA A 336 7.62 21.48 15.30
N GLY A 337 7.92 22.55 16.05
CA GLY A 337 7.06 23.72 16.14
C GLY A 337 5.85 23.59 17.06
N THR A 338 5.03 24.64 17.09
CA THR A 338 3.89 24.75 18.01
C THR A 338 2.56 24.27 17.41
N GLY A 339 2.59 23.85 16.14
CA GLY A 339 1.44 23.50 15.32
C GLY A 339 0.56 24.67 14.88
N ALA A 340 -0.37 24.38 13.98
CA ALA A 340 -1.14 25.37 13.19
C ALA A 340 -1.90 26.43 14.00
N ASN A 341 -2.20 26.19 15.28
CA ASN A 341 -2.92 27.12 16.15
C ASN A 341 -2.28 27.25 17.55
N GLY A 342 -1.00 26.89 17.68
CA GLY A 342 -0.32 26.87 18.98
C GLY A 342 -0.80 25.77 19.93
N MET A 343 -1.68 24.86 19.48
CA MET A 343 -2.24 23.75 20.27
C MET A 343 -1.37 22.48 20.27
N GLY A 344 -0.15 22.57 19.73
CA GLY A 344 0.78 21.45 19.57
C GLY A 344 0.91 21.00 18.13
N ALA A 345 2.13 20.60 17.74
CA ALA A 345 2.40 19.85 16.51
C ALA A 345 1.64 18.51 16.49
N ILE A 346 1.40 17.93 17.66
CA ILE A 346 0.42 16.85 17.83
C ILE A 346 -0.59 17.28 18.89
N THR A 347 -1.87 17.12 18.60
CA THR A 347 -2.93 17.39 19.55
C THR A 347 -3.94 16.24 19.59
N ASN A 348 -4.60 16.07 20.73
CA ASN A 348 -5.73 15.16 20.86
C ASN A 348 -6.97 15.93 21.32
N THR A 349 -7.70 16.50 20.37
CA THR A 349 -8.93 17.25 20.62
C THR A 349 -10.14 16.49 20.12
N PHE A 350 -11.13 16.25 20.97
CA PHE A 350 -12.40 15.60 20.58
C PHE A 350 -13.59 16.29 21.27
N PRO A 351 -14.86 16.00 20.88
CA PRO A 351 -16.03 16.60 21.49
C PRO A 351 -16.06 16.42 23.02
N THR A 352 -16.38 17.49 23.75
CA THR A 352 -16.38 17.50 25.22
C THR A 352 -17.20 16.35 25.82
N GLY A 353 -16.61 15.58 26.75
CA GLY A 353 -17.31 14.53 27.51
C GLY A 353 -16.95 13.08 27.12
N SER A 354 -16.13 12.86 26.10
CA SER A 354 -15.57 11.54 25.80
C SER A 354 -14.28 11.29 26.61
N ILE A 355 -13.97 10.04 26.94
CA ILE A 355 -12.62 9.67 27.38
C ILE A 355 -11.91 9.23 26.11
N GLY A 356 -10.88 9.97 25.70
CA GLY A 356 -10.08 9.61 24.53
C GLY A 356 -9.56 8.18 24.66
N SER A 357 -9.60 7.44 23.55
CA SER A 357 -8.88 6.16 23.50
C SER A 357 -7.40 6.41 23.80
N ASN A 358 -6.71 5.36 24.25
CA ASN A 358 -5.27 5.45 24.51
C ASN A 358 -4.58 5.92 23.22
N ALA A 359 -4.13 7.19 23.17
CA ALA A 359 -3.57 7.80 21.97
C ALA A 359 -2.19 7.18 21.71
N GLY A 360 -2.15 6.02 21.09
CA GLY A 360 -1.00 5.11 21.09
C GLY A 360 0.08 5.46 20.08
N LEU A 361 0.62 6.69 20.12
CA LEU A 361 1.82 7.02 19.36
C LEU A 361 3.04 6.41 20.06
N LEU A 362 3.64 5.41 19.42
CA LEU A 362 4.76 4.66 19.98
C LEU A 362 6.09 5.39 19.85
N HIS A 363 6.43 5.88 18.66
CA HIS A 363 7.73 6.48 18.41
C HIS A 363 7.60 7.96 18.08
N LEU A 364 8.22 8.80 18.92
CA LEU A 364 8.28 10.25 18.76
C LEU A 364 9.75 10.68 18.63
N THR A 365 10.04 11.50 17.63
CA THR A 365 11.34 12.15 17.45
C THR A 365 11.15 13.65 17.33
N LEU A 366 11.95 14.44 18.04
CA LEU A 366 11.95 15.90 17.88
C LEU A 366 13.01 16.28 16.84
N SER A 367 12.62 17.15 15.91
CA SER A 367 13.53 17.73 14.90
C SER A 367 13.80 19.23 15.15
N ALA A 368 13.01 19.84 16.03
CA ALA A 368 13.19 21.16 16.61
C ALA A 368 12.45 21.22 17.96
N ASP A 369 12.48 22.34 18.66
CA ASP A 369 11.56 22.59 19.78
C ASP A 369 10.12 22.41 19.29
N ALA A 370 9.32 21.67 20.05
CA ALA A 370 7.97 21.31 19.65
C ALA A 370 7.01 21.32 20.83
N SER A 371 5.72 21.50 20.55
CA SER A 371 4.68 21.33 21.55
C SER A 371 3.66 20.25 21.22
N VAL A 372 3.00 19.76 22.25
CA VAL A 372 1.92 18.78 22.19
C VAL A 372 0.78 19.20 23.11
N GLY A 373 -0.47 18.96 22.71
CA GLY A 373 -1.62 19.47 23.45
C GLY A 373 -2.84 18.55 23.44
N GLY A 374 -3.93 19.05 24.04
CA GLY A 374 -5.24 18.39 24.04
C GLY A 374 -6.25 19.14 24.92
N ASN A 375 -7.54 18.96 24.66
CA ASN A 375 -8.61 19.71 25.33
C ASN A 375 -9.16 19.02 26.60
N GLY A 376 -8.27 18.53 27.48
CA GLY A 376 -8.62 17.79 28.72
C GLY A 376 -8.56 16.27 28.59
N SER A 377 -8.05 15.79 27.47
CA SER A 377 -7.94 14.40 27.06
C SER A 377 -6.71 13.69 27.63
N ARG A 378 -6.81 12.37 27.84
CA ARG A 378 -5.64 11.52 28.01
C ARG A 378 -4.81 11.52 26.71
N PHE A 379 -3.52 11.68 26.85
CA PHE A 379 -2.57 11.74 25.74
C PHE A 379 -1.32 10.99 26.15
N ASP A 380 -1.12 9.80 25.58
CA ASP A 380 -0.04 8.90 25.93
C ASP A 380 1.02 8.94 24.82
N PHE A 381 2.30 8.85 25.20
CA PHE A 381 3.39 8.59 24.25
C PHE A 381 4.18 7.40 24.73
N GLY A 382 4.74 6.63 23.79
CA GLY A 382 5.61 5.51 24.11
C GLY A 382 4.86 4.26 24.60
N ARG A 383 3.53 4.24 24.53
CA ARG A 383 2.73 3.03 24.79
C ARG A 383 1.48 2.96 23.92
N SER A 384 1.28 1.81 23.29
CA SER A 384 0.05 1.46 22.58
C SER A 384 -0.29 -0.01 22.87
N GLY A 385 -1.38 -0.25 23.60
CA GLY A 385 -1.71 -1.58 24.10
C GLY A 385 -0.59 -2.17 24.99
N ASN A 386 0.00 -3.28 24.52
CA ASN A 386 1.12 -3.97 25.17
C ASN A 386 2.48 -3.63 24.53
N SER A 387 2.51 -2.77 23.51
CA SER A 387 3.73 -2.31 22.87
C SER A 387 4.27 -1.07 23.58
N GLU A 388 5.59 -1.03 23.75
CA GLU A 388 6.34 0.13 24.24
C GLU A 388 7.10 0.77 23.09
N GLY A 389 7.25 2.08 23.12
CA GLY A 389 7.96 2.84 22.10
C GLY A 389 8.96 3.83 22.70
N THR A 390 9.43 4.77 21.89
CA THR A 390 10.55 5.64 22.23
C THR A 390 10.20 7.11 22.03
N ILE A 391 10.74 7.97 22.90
CA ILE A 391 10.74 9.41 22.71
C ILE A 391 12.20 9.85 22.58
N THR A 392 12.56 10.38 21.41
CA THR A 392 13.90 10.83 21.07
C THR A 392 13.91 12.35 20.99
N GLY A 393 14.39 12.99 22.06
CA GLY A 393 14.37 14.46 22.17
C GLY A 393 15.39 15.20 21.29
N ASN A 394 16.48 14.54 20.85
CA ASN A 394 17.55 15.14 20.05
C ASN A 394 18.14 16.47 20.59
N GLY A 395 18.03 16.72 21.89
CA GLY A 395 18.46 17.97 22.52
C GLY A 395 17.46 19.13 22.42
N PHE A 396 16.27 18.90 21.88
CA PHE A 396 15.17 19.87 21.79
C PHE A 396 14.18 19.76 22.95
N THR A 397 13.43 20.83 23.16
CA THR A 397 12.38 20.94 24.18
C THR A 397 11.07 20.41 23.66
N LEU A 398 10.43 19.52 24.44
CA LEU A 398 9.03 19.13 24.26
C LEU A 398 8.15 19.86 25.28
N THR A 399 7.24 20.69 24.80
CA THR A 399 6.34 21.48 25.66
C THR A 399 4.92 20.92 25.62
N LYS A 400 4.28 20.77 26.80
CA LYS A 400 2.84 20.53 26.87
C LYS A 400 2.10 21.87 26.85
N VAL A 401 1.14 22.04 25.95
CA VAL A 401 0.27 23.21 25.84
C VAL A 401 -1.18 22.90 26.19
#